data_AF-A0A1N7MPF6-F1
#
_entry.id   AF-A0A1N7MPF6-F1
#
_cell.length_a   1.000
_cell.length_b   1.000
_cell.length_c   1.000
_cell.angle_alpha   90.00
_cell.angle_beta   90.00
_cell.angle_gamma   90.00
#
_symmetry.space_group_name_H-M   'P 1'
#
loop_
_entity.id
_entity.type
_entity.pdbx_description
1 polymer ?
#
loop_
_entity_poly.entity_id
_entity_poly.type
_entity_poly.pdbx_seq_one_letter_code
_entity_poly.pdbx_strand_id
1 'polypeptide(L)' 'MTLFDHVKTRLDQHMRYTRTRHELKSLPFEQKVDLDINGREDAVARHAVYG' A
#
# COMPACT_ATOMS: atom_id res chain seq x y z
N MET A 1 -5.37 1.29 25.86
CA MET A 1 -4.43 1.36 24.72
C MET A 1 -3.36 2.37 25.06
N THR A 2 -2.12 1.93 25.15
CA THR A 2 -0.99 2.79 25.49
C THR A 2 -0.50 3.54 24.24
N LEU A 3 0.23 4.64 24.43
CA LEU A 3 0.88 5.37 23.33
C LEU A 3 1.80 4.44 22.49
N PHE A 4 2.41 3.44 23.13
CA PHE A 4 3.23 2.42 22.48
C PHE A 4 2.42 1.54 21.51
N ASP A 5 1.19 1.16 21.88
CA ASP A 5 0.31 0.40 20.99
C ASP A 5 -0.02 1.20 19.73
N HIS A 6 -0.27 2.51 19.88
CA HIS A 6 -0.62 3.40 18.78
C HIS A 6 0.54 3.58 17.79
N VAL A 7 1.77 3.72 18.30
CA VAL A 7 2.98 3.82 17.48
C VAL A 7 3.24 2.50 16.74
N LYS A 8 3.05 1.36 17.42
CA LYS A 8 3.21 0.04 16.81
C LYS A 8 2.20 -0.19 15.68
N THR A 9 0.92 0.12 15.90
CA THR A 9 -0.11 -0.01 14.87
C THR A 9 0.19 0.86 13.64
N ARG A 10 0.69 2.08 13.84
CA ARG A 10 1.08 2.96 12.72
C ARG A 10 2.30 2.44 11.95
N LEU A 11 3.29 1.89 12.64
CA LEU A 11 4.44 1.26 12.00
C LEU A 11 4.04 0.03 11.18
N ASP A 12 3.18 -0.83 11.73
CA ASP A 12 2.65 -2.00 11.03
C ASP A 12 1.86 -1.60 9.78
N GLN A 13 1.01 -0.57 9.87
CA GLN A 13 0.32 0.00 8.72
C GLN A 13 1.32 0.53 7.68
N HIS A 14 2.35 1.25 8.10
CA HIS A 14 3.32 1.80 7.16
C HIS A 14 4.17 0.74 6.45
N MET A 15 4.53 -0.35 7.14
CA MET A 15 5.19 -1.50 6.53
C MET A 15 4.30 -2.17 5.49
N ARG A 16 3.02 -2.38 5.81
CA ARG A 16 2.04 -2.93 4.86
C ARG A 16 1.90 -2.03 3.64
N TYR A 17 1.77 -0.72 3.83
CA TYR A 17 1.73 0.26 2.73
C TYR A 17 2.94 0.14 1.82
N THR A 18 4.14 0.12 2.40
CA THR A 18 5.39 0.08 1.63
C THR A 18 5.50 -1.22 0.82
N ARG A 19 5.10 -2.35 1.43
CA ARG A 19 5.07 -3.65 0.76
C ARG A 19 4.06 -3.68 -0.39
N THR A 20 2.80 -3.30 -0.13
CA THR A 20 1.75 -3.28 -1.16
C THR A 20 2.12 -2.34 -2.31
N ARG A 21 2.66 -1.17 -2.01
CA ARG A 21 3.15 -0.24 -3.03
C ARG A 21 4.26 -0.85 -3.88
N HIS A 22 5.22 -1.53 -3.26
CA HIS A 22 6.30 -2.19 -3.98
C HIS A 22 5.78 -3.31 -4.88
N GLU A 23 4.90 -4.16 -4.36
CA GLU A 23 4.25 -5.24 -5.11
C GLU A 23 3.50 -4.67 -6.32
N LEU A 24 2.63 -3.67 -6.13
CA LEU A 24 1.90 -3.02 -7.23
C LEU A 24 2.85 -2.39 -8.25
N LYS A 25 3.93 -1.73 -7.82
CA LYS A 25 4.92 -1.15 -8.75
C LYS A 25 5.70 -2.22 -9.51
N SER A 26 5.95 -3.38 -8.91
CA SER A 26 6.68 -4.49 -9.51
C SER A 26 5.84 -5.30 -10.51
N LEU A 27 4.52 -5.08 -10.55
CA LEU A 27 3.65 -5.78 -11.49
C LEU A 27 4.05 -5.50 -12.96
N PRO A 28 3.92 -6.50 -13.85
CA PRO A 28 4.08 -6.30 -15.28
C PRO A 28 3.13 -5.21 -15.80
N PHE A 29 3.59 -4.44 -16.79
CA PHE A 29 2.81 -3.35 -17.36
C PHE A 29 1.43 -3.80 -17.86
N GLU A 30 1.34 -4.95 -18.54
CA GLU A 30 0.07 -5.51 -18.99
C GLU A 30 -0.92 -5.71 -17.83
N GLN A 31 -0.48 -6.29 -16.71
CA GLN A 31 -1.35 -6.49 -15.54
C GLN A 31 -1.77 -5.16 -14.91
N LYS A 32 -0.89 -4.14 -14.93
CA LYS A 32 -1.25 -2.82 -14.42
C LYS A 32 -2.30 -2.12 -15.26
N VAL A 33 -2.25 -2.31 -16.57
CA VAL A 33 -3.25 -1.77 -17.52
C VAL A 33 -4.56 -2.53 -17.37
N ASP A 34 -4.51 -3.86 -17.29
CA ASP A 34 -5.71 -4.71 -17.10
C ASP A 34 -6.46 -4.37 -15.80
N LEU A 35 -5.72 -4.12 -14.72
CA LEU A 35 -6.27 -3.72 -13.43
C LEU A 35 -6.62 -2.22 -13.32
N ASP A 36 -6.40 -1.41 -14.36
CA ASP A 36 -6.55 0.05 -14.35
C ASP A 36 -5.80 0.76 -13.19
N ILE A 37 -4.65 0.21 -12.81
CA ILE A 37 -3.81 0.75 -11.73
C ILE A 37 -2.56 1.49 -12.23
N ASN A 38 -2.28 1.44 -13.53
CA ASN A 38 -1.11 2.10 -14.12
C ASN A 38 -1.16 3.63 -13.87
N GLY A 39 -0.20 4.16 -13.12
CA GLY A 39 -0.16 5.57 -12.70
C GLY A 39 -1.00 5.89 -11.46
N ARG A 40 -1.74 4.91 -10.92
CA ARG A 40 -2.56 5.03 -9.69
C ARG A 40 -2.10 4.08 -8.58
N GLU A 41 -0.96 3.39 -8.74
CA GLU A 41 -0.49 2.37 -7.79
C GLU A 41 -0.32 2.92 -6.38
N ASP A 42 0.20 4.14 -6.26
CA ASP A 42 0.37 4.84 -4.98
C ASP A 42 -1.00 5.15 -4.31
N ALA A 43 -2.00 5.55 -5.09
CA ALA A 43 -3.35 5.83 -4.59
C ALA A 43 -4.06 4.54 -4.15
N VAL A 44 -3.92 3.46 -4.92
CA VAL A 44 -4.49 2.13 -4.62
C VAL A 44 -3.83 1.54 -3.37
N ALA A 45 -2.50 1.58 -3.26
CA ALA A 45 -1.78 1.13 -2.07
C ALA A 45 -2.21 1.91 -0.82
N ARG A 46 -2.38 3.23 -0.96
CA ARG A 46 -2.81 4.09 0.15
C ARG A 46 -4.23 3.76 0.58
N HIS A 47 -5.15 3.59 -0.37
CA HIS A 47 -6.53 3.23 -0.07
C HIS A 47 -6.64 1.85 0.57
N ALA A 48 -5.89 0.86 0.10
CA ALA A 48 -5.93 -0.51 0.66
C ALA A 48 -5.43 -0.62 2.12
N VAL A 49 -4.62 0.33 2.58
CA VAL A 49 -3.98 0.28 3.91
C VAL A 49 -4.54 1.32 4.89
N TYR A 50 -4.93 2.50 4.40
CA TYR A 50 -5.39 3.61 5.21
C TYR A 50 -6.85 4.02 4.96
N GLY A 51 -7.45 3.54 3.87
CA GLY A 51 -8.88 3.70 3.59
C GLY A 51 -9.70 2.63 4.29
#